data_AF-A0A9D7S0G6-F1
#
_entry.id   AF-A0A9D7S0G6-F1
#
_cell.length_a   1.000
_cell.length_b   1.000
_cell.length_c   1.000
_cell.angle_alpha   90.00
_cell.angle_beta   90.00
_cell.angle_gamma   90.00
#
_symmetry.space_group_name_H-M   'P 1'
#
loop_
_entity.id
_entity.type
_entity.pdbx_description
1 polymer ?
#
loop_
_entity_poly.entity_id
_entity_poly.type
_entity_poly.pdbx_seq_one_letter_code
_entity_poly.pdbx_strand_id
1 'polypeptide(L)'
;MKPDSPIPTTRRDWIRASGTAALALATPGWLFAGPVPNPVQPPSPDALGLLDLSVAQTLVGHEFEMASASGYTIAKLTTVQSLGRGDRSQKAFSMEFQPITSQGALLQDTYRVHHPVLGDFDLFLVPHRNLRNTLVLLATFVRL
;
A
#
# COMPACT_ATOMS: atom_id res chain seq x y z
N MET A 1 32.90 40.54 -7.96
CA MET A 1 33.27 39.10 -8.00
C MET A 1 32.25 38.36 -7.16
N LYS A 2 31.47 37.47 -7.79
CA LYS A 2 30.34 36.76 -7.17
C LYS A 2 30.84 35.35 -6.79
N PRO A 3 30.63 34.85 -5.56
CA PRO A 3 31.08 33.52 -5.22
C PRO A 3 30.16 32.47 -5.85
N ASP A 4 30.77 31.55 -6.60
CA ASP A 4 30.13 30.37 -7.16
C ASP A 4 29.54 29.50 -6.04
N SER A 5 28.26 29.19 -6.17
CA SER A 5 27.59 28.20 -5.32
C SER A 5 27.82 26.81 -5.95
N PRO A 6 28.36 25.82 -5.22
CA PRO A 6 28.60 24.50 -5.81
C PRO A 6 27.27 23.81 -6.09
N ILE A 7 27.04 23.44 -7.35
CA ILE A 7 25.90 22.63 -7.78
C ILE A 7 26.10 21.22 -7.22
N PRO A 8 25.20 20.71 -6.36
CA PRO A 8 25.33 19.37 -5.78
C PRO A 8 25.03 18.32 -6.85
N THR A 9 26.07 17.79 -7.49
CA THR A 9 26.00 16.85 -8.62
C THR A 9 26.13 15.38 -8.20
N THR A 10 25.74 14.98 -6.98
CA THR A 10 25.83 13.55 -6.62
C THR A 10 24.81 13.08 -5.59
N ARG A 11 24.14 11.96 -5.91
CA ARG A 11 23.14 11.22 -5.09
C ARG A 11 23.61 10.83 -3.68
N ARG A 12 24.90 10.93 -3.38
CA ARG A 12 25.47 10.55 -2.08
C ARG A 12 25.28 11.61 -0.99
N ASP A 13 25.05 12.88 -1.34
CA ASP A 13 24.82 13.94 -0.34
C ASP A 13 23.41 13.92 0.26
N TRP A 14 22.43 13.33 -0.43
CA TRP A 14 21.06 13.17 0.09
C TRP A 14 20.98 12.27 1.33
N ILE A 15 21.87 11.27 1.45
CA ILE A 15 21.82 10.30 2.56
C ILE A 15 22.33 10.92 3.88
N ARG A 16 23.11 12.00 3.82
CA ARG A 16 23.59 12.70 5.04
C ARG A 16 22.63 13.77 5.56
N ALA A 17 21.67 14.23 4.77
CA ALA A 17 20.75 15.30 5.16
C ALA A 17 19.51 14.81 5.94
N SER A 18 19.27 13.51 6.06
CA SER A 18 18.06 12.93 6.67
C SER A 18 18.19 12.56 8.16
N GLY A 19 19.27 12.96 8.82
CA GLY A 19 19.48 12.69 10.24
C GLY A 19 19.39 13.94 11.09
N THR A 20 18.18 14.37 11.50
CA THR A 20 17.87 14.98 12.82
C THR A 20 16.43 15.53 12.90
N ALA A 21 15.87 15.46 14.11
CA ALA A 21 14.64 16.10 14.64
C ALA A 21 13.29 15.39 14.36
N ALA A 22 12.38 15.18 15.32
CA ALA A 22 12.35 15.54 16.75
C ALA A 22 11.25 14.74 17.48
N LEU A 23 11.46 14.56 18.78
CA LEU A 23 10.45 14.31 19.80
C LEU A 23 9.35 15.39 19.74
N ALA A 24 8.08 15.04 19.93
CA ALA A 24 7.36 15.28 21.19
C ALA A 24 5.80 15.32 21.06
N LEU A 25 5.18 15.01 22.21
CA LEU A 25 3.87 15.40 22.73
C LEU A 25 2.63 14.56 22.37
N ALA A 26 2.21 13.79 23.38
CA ALA A 26 0.86 13.32 23.57
C ALA A 26 -0.11 14.51 23.65
N THR A 27 -1.07 14.57 22.73
CA THR A 27 -2.23 15.47 22.81
C THR A 27 -3.47 14.69 22.33
N PRO A 28 -4.57 14.65 23.10
CA PRO A 28 -5.77 13.93 22.72
C PRO A 28 -6.64 14.78 21.79
N GLY A 29 -7.35 14.11 20.87
CA GLY A 29 -8.68 14.55 20.44
C GLY A 29 -8.78 15.79 19.54
N TRP A 30 -8.99 15.54 18.24
CA TRP A 30 -9.98 16.23 17.39
C TRP A 30 -9.83 17.74 17.28
N LEU A 31 -9.34 18.18 16.12
CA LEU A 31 -9.61 19.43 15.39
C LEU A 31 -8.34 19.76 14.62
N PHE A 32 -8.25 19.42 13.34
CA PHE A 32 -7.68 20.26 12.28
C PHE A 32 -7.93 19.57 10.93
N ALA A 33 -8.88 20.11 10.18
CA ALA A 33 -8.97 19.94 8.75
C ALA A 33 -7.81 20.71 8.11
N GLY A 34 -6.83 19.98 7.58
CA GLY A 34 -5.64 20.45 6.87
C GLY A 34 -5.08 19.26 6.05
N PRO A 35 -4.21 19.49 5.05
CA PRO A 35 -3.80 18.44 4.12
C PRO A 35 -3.17 17.29 4.92
N VAL A 36 -3.84 16.13 4.89
CA VAL A 36 -3.52 14.95 5.68
C VAL A 36 -2.02 14.68 5.58
N PRO A 37 -1.21 14.97 6.62
CA PRO A 37 0.09 14.37 6.71
C PRO A 37 -0.22 12.91 7.02
N ASN A 38 -0.07 12.04 6.02
CA ASN A 38 -0.07 10.60 6.24
C ASN A 38 0.75 10.36 7.51
N PRO A 39 0.17 9.83 8.60
CA PRO A 39 1.00 9.38 9.69
C PRO A 39 1.93 8.35 9.07
N VAL A 40 3.21 8.69 8.98
CA VAL A 40 4.27 7.75 8.64
C VAL A 40 4.37 6.85 9.86
N GLN A 41 3.41 5.94 9.96
CA GLN A 41 3.46 4.82 10.87
C GLN A 41 4.73 4.07 10.46
N PRO A 42 5.67 3.83 11.39
CA PRO A 42 6.80 2.96 11.08
C PRO A 42 6.23 1.67 10.47
N PRO A 43 6.81 1.16 9.36
CA PRO A 43 6.30 -0.05 8.74
C PRO A 43 6.23 -1.11 9.82
N SER A 44 5.02 -1.57 10.16
CA SER A 44 4.90 -2.70 11.07
C SER A 44 5.67 -3.84 10.39
N PRO A 45 6.74 -4.36 11.00
CA PRO A 45 7.41 -5.50 10.40
C PRO A 45 6.40 -6.63 10.35
N ASP A 46 6.26 -7.21 9.15
CA ASP A 46 5.67 -8.52 8.89
C ASP A 46 4.13 -8.68 8.81
N ALA A 47 3.32 -7.64 8.65
CA ALA A 47 1.90 -7.85 8.25
C ALA A 47 1.81 -8.60 6.91
N LEU A 48 2.65 -8.23 5.93
CA LEU A 48 2.83 -8.94 4.67
C LEU A 48 3.53 -10.30 4.84
N GLY A 49 4.40 -10.43 5.86
CA GLY A 49 5.08 -11.69 6.18
C GLY A 49 4.14 -12.76 6.72
N LEU A 50 3.03 -12.34 7.35
CA LEU A 50 1.94 -13.18 7.83
C LEU A 50 0.87 -13.45 6.76
N LEU A 51 0.86 -12.68 5.67
CA LEU A 51 -0.11 -12.83 4.59
C LEU A 51 0.26 -14.01 3.68
N ASP A 52 -0.15 -15.21 4.09
CA ASP A 52 -0.09 -16.42 3.28
C ASP A 52 -1.40 -16.65 2.51
N LEU A 53 -1.40 -17.53 1.51
CA LEU A 53 -2.59 -17.86 0.72
C LEU A 53 -3.79 -18.25 1.60
N SER A 54 -3.54 -19.05 2.64
CA SER A 54 -4.60 -19.49 3.57
C SER A 54 -5.22 -18.30 4.32
N VAL A 55 -4.40 -17.33 4.74
CA VAL A 55 -4.87 -16.11 5.42
C VAL A 55 -5.59 -15.19 4.43
N ALA A 56 -5.07 -15.03 3.22
CA ALA A 56 -5.75 -14.25 2.19
C ALA A 56 -7.13 -14.82 1.86
N GLN A 57 -7.28 -16.15 1.81
CA GLN A 57 -8.57 -16.81 1.57
C GLN A 57 -9.60 -16.56 2.69
N THR A 58 -9.19 -16.47 3.95
CA THR A 58 -10.12 -16.17 5.05
C THR A 58 -10.60 -14.72 5.05
N LEU A 59 -9.87 -13.83 4.37
CA LEU A 59 -10.21 -12.41 4.24
C LEU A 59 -11.13 -12.13 3.04
N VAL A 60 -11.50 -13.15 2.25
CA VAL A 60 -12.44 -12.97 1.15
C VAL A 60 -13.77 -12.45 1.70
N GLY A 61 -14.23 -11.34 1.14
CA GLY A 61 -15.42 -10.62 1.58
C GLY A 61 -15.14 -9.46 2.54
N HIS A 62 -13.91 -9.31 3.05
CA HIS A 62 -13.53 -8.17 3.87
C HIS A 62 -13.30 -6.92 3.03
N GLU A 63 -13.46 -5.77 3.67
CA GLU A 63 -13.22 -4.45 3.10
C GLU A 63 -11.84 -3.94 3.50
N PHE A 64 -11.20 -3.28 2.56
CA PHE A 64 -9.86 -2.74 2.68
C PHE A 64 -9.91 -1.27 2.26
N GLU A 65 -9.36 -0.41 3.09
CA GLU A 65 -9.18 0.99 2.72
C GLU A 65 -7.82 1.14 2.04
N MET A 66 -7.79 1.78 0.88
CA MET A 66 -6.60 1.85 0.04
C MET A 66 -6.38 3.30 -0.39
N ALA A 67 -5.19 3.83 -0.12
CA ALA A 67 -4.82 5.21 -0.45
C ALA A 67 -3.51 5.26 -1.24
N SER A 68 -3.49 6.04 -2.32
CA SER A 68 -2.28 6.42 -3.05
C SER A 68 -2.26 7.93 -3.27
N ALA A 69 -1.18 8.45 -3.84
CA ALA A 69 -1.12 9.86 -4.21
C ALA A 69 -2.16 10.24 -5.28
N SER A 70 -2.65 9.26 -6.05
CA SER A 70 -3.58 9.45 -7.16
C SER A 70 -5.06 9.24 -6.79
N GLY A 71 -5.34 8.63 -5.65
CA GLY A 71 -6.71 8.42 -5.20
C GLY A 71 -6.86 7.62 -3.91
N TYR A 72 -8.10 7.53 -3.47
CA TYR A 72 -8.53 6.73 -2.33
C TYR A 72 -9.66 5.80 -2.77
N THR A 73 -9.67 4.57 -2.26
CA THR A 73 -10.76 3.63 -2.52
C THR A 73 -11.00 2.70 -1.34
N ILE A 74 -12.26 2.41 -1.08
CA ILE A 74 -12.65 1.26 -0.27
C ILE A 74 -12.96 0.13 -1.24
N ALA A 75 -12.26 -0.99 -1.09
CA ALA A 75 -12.41 -2.14 -1.97
C ALA A 75 -12.62 -3.42 -1.18
N LYS A 76 -13.48 -4.29 -1.70
CA LYS A 76 -13.79 -5.59 -1.12
C LYS A 76 -12.91 -6.66 -1.76
N LEU A 77 -12.27 -7.50 -0.96
CA LEU A 77 -11.58 -8.67 -1.50
C LEU A 77 -12.61 -9.68 -2.01
N THR A 78 -12.57 -9.99 -3.30
CA THR A 78 -13.57 -10.85 -3.96
C THR A 78 -13.02 -12.22 -4.32
N THR A 79 -11.79 -12.28 -4.80
CA THR A 79 -11.17 -13.53 -5.24
C THR A 79 -9.73 -13.60 -4.77
N VAL A 80 -9.32 -14.79 -4.33
CA VAL A 80 -7.90 -15.13 -4.13
C VAL A 80 -7.59 -16.34 -4.98
N GLN A 81 -6.59 -16.24 -5.85
CA GLN A 81 -6.21 -17.32 -6.75
C GLN A 81 -4.76 -17.72 -6.53
N SER A 82 -4.51 -19.02 -6.41
CA SER A 82 -3.15 -19.56 -6.41
C SER A 82 -2.54 -19.41 -7.81
N LEU A 83 -1.31 -18.88 -7.87
CA LEU A 83 -0.56 -18.70 -9.10
C LEU A 83 0.56 -19.75 -9.16
N GLY A 84 0.25 -20.94 -9.65
CA GLY A 84 1.25 -21.96 -9.93
C GLY A 84 0.68 -23.33 -10.24
N ARG A 85 1.51 -24.21 -10.83
CA ARG A 85 1.26 -25.65 -10.95
C ARG A 85 2.28 -26.40 -10.09
N GLY A 86 1.82 -27.32 -9.23
CA GLY A 86 2.67 -28.13 -8.34
C GLY A 86 3.06 -27.44 -7.02
N ASP A 87 4.06 -27.94 -6.31
CA ASP A 87 4.48 -27.47 -4.96
C ASP A 87 4.81 -25.98 -4.84
N ARG A 88 5.04 -25.28 -5.96
CA ARG A 88 5.26 -23.83 -5.98
C ARG A 88 3.96 -23.01 -5.91
N SER A 89 2.79 -23.64 -6.11
CA SER A 89 1.49 -22.95 -6.12
C SER A 89 1.13 -22.35 -4.76
N GLN A 90 1.67 -22.90 -3.67
CA GLN A 90 1.43 -22.36 -2.32
C GLN A 90 2.21 -21.06 -2.06
N LYS A 91 3.21 -20.73 -2.88
CA LYS A 91 4.09 -19.57 -2.65
C LYS A 91 3.67 -18.31 -3.40
N ALA A 92 2.88 -18.44 -4.46
CA ALA A 92 2.43 -17.29 -5.23
C ALA A 92 0.91 -17.31 -5.38
N PHE A 93 0.29 -16.15 -5.20
CA PHE A 93 -1.14 -15.98 -5.28
C PHE A 93 -1.51 -14.55 -5.68
N SER A 94 -2.68 -14.37 -6.27
CA SER A 94 -3.25 -13.06 -6.54
C SER A 94 -4.49 -12.81 -5.70
N MET A 95 -4.75 -11.53 -5.46
CA MET A 95 -5.92 -11.03 -4.78
C MET A 95 -6.63 -10.01 -5.67
N GLU A 96 -7.93 -10.24 -5.90
CA GLU A 96 -8.79 -9.35 -6.68
C GLU A 96 -9.69 -8.54 -5.75
N PHE A 97 -9.50 -7.23 -5.78
CA PHE A 97 -10.28 -6.27 -5.01
C PHE A 97 -11.28 -5.56 -5.91
N GLN A 98 -12.55 -5.60 -5.53
CA GLN A 98 -13.61 -4.87 -6.21
C GLN A 98 -13.83 -3.53 -5.50
N PRO A 99 -13.58 -2.39 -6.16
CA PRO A 99 -13.88 -1.08 -5.60
C PRO A 99 -15.37 -0.95 -5.27
N ILE A 100 -15.69 -0.57 -4.04
CA ILE A 100 -17.04 -0.20 -3.60
C ILE A 100 -17.23 1.30 -3.83
N THR A 101 -16.26 2.08 -3.35
CA THR A 101 -16.21 3.53 -3.51
C THR A 101 -14.80 3.92 -3.94
N SER A 102 -14.71 4.89 -4.85
CA SER A 102 -13.43 5.39 -5.35
C SER A 102 -13.49 6.90 -5.51
N GLN A 103 -12.46 7.58 -5.03
CA GLN A 103 -12.22 9.00 -5.20
C GLN A 103 -10.88 9.19 -5.91
N GLY A 104 -10.87 9.89 -7.04
CA GLY A 104 -9.68 10.04 -7.88
C GLY A 104 -9.52 8.92 -8.91
N ALA A 105 -8.32 8.81 -9.47
CA ALA A 105 -8.02 7.84 -10.52
C ALA A 105 -7.40 6.59 -9.91
N LEU A 106 -8.03 5.43 -10.15
CA LEU A 106 -7.46 4.13 -9.79
C LEU A 106 -6.39 3.74 -10.81
N LEU A 107 -5.18 4.22 -10.58
CA LEU A 107 -4.01 3.94 -11.41
C LEU A 107 -3.23 2.74 -10.86
N GLN A 108 -2.37 2.18 -11.71
CA GLN A 108 -1.36 1.23 -11.29
C GLN A 108 -0.34 1.95 -10.41
N ASP A 109 -0.35 1.65 -9.12
CA ASP A 109 0.47 2.33 -8.12
C ASP A 109 0.64 1.47 -6.86
N THR A 110 1.48 1.93 -5.94
CA THR A 110 1.56 1.40 -4.59
C THR A 110 0.55 2.11 -3.71
N TYR A 111 -0.40 1.35 -3.17
CA TYR A 111 -1.42 1.84 -2.26
C TYR A 111 -1.05 1.46 -0.83
N ARG A 112 -1.18 2.42 0.08
CA ARG A 112 -1.24 2.17 1.52
C ARG A 112 -2.59 1.53 1.81
N VAL A 113 -2.58 0.29 2.25
CA VAL A 113 -3.75 -0.51 2.58
C VAL A 113 -3.90 -0.57 4.10
N HIS A 114 -5.08 -0.24 4.59
CA HIS A 114 -5.50 -0.42 5.97
C HIS A 114 -6.53 -1.56 6.05
N HIS A 115 -6.29 -2.48 6.99
CA HIS A 115 -7.27 -3.50 7.35
C HIS A 115 -7.29 -3.68 8.88
N PRO A 116 -8.47 -3.74 9.53
CA PRO A 116 -8.58 -3.70 10.99
C PRO A 116 -7.83 -4.82 11.75
N VAL A 117 -7.59 -5.97 11.11
CA VAL A 117 -6.89 -7.11 11.72
C VAL A 117 -5.43 -7.21 11.28
N LEU A 118 -5.12 -6.81 10.05
CA LEU A 118 -3.76 -6.93 9.51
C LEU A 118 -2.92 -5.68 9.76
N GLY A 119 -3.57 -4.58 10.18
CA GLY A 119 -2.96 -3.28 10.28
C GLY A 119 -2.72 -2.66 8.90
N ASP A 120 -1.69 -1.83 8.85
CA ASP A 120 -1.34 -1.04 7.68
C ASP A 120 -0.16 -1.64 6.92
N PHE A 121 -0.29 -1.79 5.61
CA PHE A 121 0.74 -2.34 4.74
C PHE A 121 0.64 -1.77 3.33
N ASP A 122 1.70 -1.87 2.55
CA ASP A 122 1.75 -1.32 1.20
C ASP A 122 1.56 -2.43 0.17
N LEU A 123 0.61 -2.25 -0.76
CA LEU A 123 0.38 -3.16 -1.88
C LEU A 123 0.57 -2.47 -3.21
N PHE A 124 1.29 -3.12 -4.11
CA PHE A 124 1.28 -2.75 -5.52
C PHE A 124 0.00 -3.27 -6.18
N LEU A 125 -0.86 -2.36 -6.62
CA LEU A 125 -2.16 -2.69 -7.22
C LEU A 125 -2.17 -2.31 -8.70
N VAL A 126 -2.69 -3.23 -9.52
CA VAL A 126 -2.85 -3.03 -10.96
C VAL A 126 -4.34 -3.03 -11.31
N PRO A 127 -4.88 -1.96 -11.89
CA PRO A 127 -6.24 -1.96 -12.42
C PRO A 127 -6.37 -2.97 -13.56
N HIS A 128 -7.36 -3.84 -13.46
CA HIS A 128 -7.65 -4.88 -14.45
C HIS A 128 -9.16 -4.99 -14.70
N ARG A 129 -9.57 -5.51 -15.85
CA ARG A 129 -10.97 -5.83 -16.14
C ARG A 129 -11.15 -7.33 -16.03
N ASN A 130 -11.98 -7.78 -15.09
CA ASN A 130 -12.26 -9.20 -14.92
C ASN A 130 -13.09 -9.76 -16.10
N LEU A 131 -13.37 -11.06 -16.08
CA LEU A 131 -14.20 -11.74 -17.11
C LEU A 131 -15.62 -11.14 -17.25
N ARG A 132 -16.12 -10.45 -16.23
CA ARG A 132 -17.41 -9.75 -16.23
C ARG A 132 -17.28 -8.30 -16.69
N ASN A 133 -16.13 -7.92 -17.26
CA ASN A 133 -15.80 -6.57 -17.70
C ASN A 133 -15.90 -5.49 -16.58
N THR A 134 -15.78 -5.90 -15.33
CA THR A 134 -15.79 -5.01 -14.16
C THR A 134 -14.36 -4.58 -13.84
N LEU A 135 -14.16 -3.29 -13.54
CA LEU A 135 -12.86 -2.78 -13.10
C LEU A 135 -12.57 -3.31 -11.68
N VAL A 136 -11.45 -4.00 -11.54
CA VAL A 136 -10.95 -4.55 -10.28
C VAL A 136 -9.49 -4.13 -10.09
N LEU A 137 -9.02 -4.13 -8.85
CA LEU A 137 -7.63 -3.94 -8.50
C LEU A 137 -7.00 -5.30 -8.20
N LEU A 138 -5.89 -5.62 -8.85
CA LEU A 138 -5.19 -6.87 -8.68
C LEU A 138 -3.89 -6.66 -7.90
N ALA A 139 -3.70 -7.43 -6.83
CA ALA A 139 -2.42 -7.57 -6.17
C ALA A 139 -1.87 -8.97 -6.44
N THR A 140 -0.55 -9.09 -6.66
CA THR A 140 0.12 -10.37 -6.86
C THR A 140 1.24 -10.53 -5.84
N PHE A 141 1.23 -11.65 -5.13
CA PHE A 141 2.21 -12.02 -4.13
C PHE A 141 3.04 -13.16 -4.66
N VAL A 142 4.36 -13.04 -4.51
CA VAL A 142 5.32 -14.10 -4.78
C VAL A 142 6.25 -14.17 -3.59
N ARG A 143 6.14 -15.25 -2.82
CA ARG A 143 7.05 -15.55 -1.72
C ARG A 143 8.27 -16.25 -2.32
N LEU A 144 9.40 -15.54 -2.36
CA LEU A 144 10.69 -16.04 -2.86
C LEU A 144 11.28 -17.09 -1.91
#